data_AF-A8N7K1-F1
#
_entry.id   AF-A8N7K1-F1
#
_cell.length_a   1.000
_cell.length_b   1.000
_cell.length_c   1.000
_cell.angle_alpha   90.00
_cell.angle_beta   90.00
_cell.angle_gamma   90.00
#
_symmetry.space_group_name_H-M   'P 1'
#
loop_
_entity.id
_entity.type
_entity.pdbx_description
1 polymer ?
#
loop_
_entity_poly.entity_id
_entity_poly.type
_entity_poly.pdbx_seq_one_letter_code
_entity_poly.pdbx_strand_id
1 'polypeptide(L)'
;MSSEVKSPKPTWSERMKAAKLSEQPSANGLTNLLSLYHRSKESTACRSLELPPLPPRASGYPTACLSRNEVEEFLPPLLKRGWRIEFGKQQEGNADPEDCGCSAPESMKSTGDAPPPPYLVKRFLFHDKLAKAKIFLEDVKVISNIGENHHFDDYLVLPSEDGSSSELTLYVQTHSGKKPARPSSSDIEWIETPGLTIRDVRYAILLEHLYISHFSDPSQLPAFENTAGLSSEVIEKLL
;
A
#
# COMPACT_ATOMS: atom_id res chain seq x y z
N MET A 1 41.80 -22.20 1.58
CA MET A 1 40.68 -21.32 1.21
C MET A 1 39.61 -21.53 2.27
N SER A 2 39.47 -20.60 3.22
CA SER A 2 38.47 -20.73 4.29
C SER A 2 37.11 -20.33 3.73
N SER A 3 36.16 -21.28 3.74
CA SER A 3 34.75 -21.01 3.44
C SER A 3 34.15 -20.20 4.59
N GLU A 4 33.81 -18.95 4.32
CA GLU A 4 33.12 -18.08 5.26
C GLU A 4 31.68 -18.59 5.45
N VAL A 5 31.39 -19.11 6.64
CA VAL A 5 30.04 -19.55 7.01
C VAL A 5 29.21 -18.30 7.27
N LYS A 6 28.37 -17.93 6.30
CA LYS A 6 27.43 -16.81 6.47
C LYS A 6 26.37 -17.20 7.50
N SER A 7 26.30 -16.44 8.59
CA SER A 7 25.24 -16.57 9.59
C SER A 7 23.87 -16.43 8.93
N PRO A 8 22.86 -17.22 9.34
CA PRO A 8 21.50 -17.08 8.82
C PRO A 8 20.98 -15.67 9.11
N LYS A 9 20.36 -15.05 8.09
CA LYS A 9 19.74 -13.73 8.25
C LYS A 9 18.61 -13.85 9.29
N PRO A 10 18.48 -12.88 10.21
CA PRO A 10 17.40 -12.89 11.20
C PRO A 10 16.04 -12.87 10.50
N THR A 11 15.12 -13.68 11.02
CA THR A 11 13.73 -13.78 10.55
C THR A 11 12.98 -12.47 10.79
N TRP A 12 11.88 -12.24 10.06
CA TRP A 12 11.07 -11.03 10.23
C TRP A 12 10.59 -10.85 11.69
N SER A 13 10.15 -11.93 12.33
CA SER A 13 9.76 -11.93 13.75
C SER A 13 10.89 -11.52 14.69
N GLU A 14 12.13 -11.94 14.41
CA GLU A 14 13.31 -11.53 15.19
C GLU A 14 13.68 -10.07 14.95
N ARG A 15 13.56 -9.59 13.70
CA ARG A 15 13.76 -8.16 13.37
C ARG A 15 12.71 -7.28 14.02
N MET A 16 11.44 -7.68 13.99
CA MET A 16 10.34 -6.96 14.65
C MET A 16 10.49 -6.97 16.18
N LYS A 17 11.00 -8.06 16.75
CA LYS A 17 11.29 -8.15 18.19
C LYS A 17 12.48 -7.26 18.58
N ALA A 18 13.53 -7.20 17.74
CA ALA A 18 14.65 -6.30 17.91
C ALA A 18 14.24 -4.83 17.72
N ALA A 19 13.40 -4.52 16.73
CA ALA A 19 12.84 -3.19 16.50
C ALA A 19 11.95 -2.75 17.67
N LYS A 20 11.05 -3.60 18.17
CA LYS A 20 10.24 -3.31 19.37
C LYS A 20 11.08 -3.07 20.64
N LEU A 21 12.26 -3.69 20.74
CA LEU A 21 13.19 -3.46 21.85
C LEU A 21 14.05 -2.20 21.66
N SER A 22 14.23 -1.76 20.41
CA SER A 22 14.96 -0.56 20.01
C SER A 22 14.08 0.69 19.93
N GLU A 23 12.78 0.52 19.72
CA GLU A 23 11.80 1.58 19.64
C GLU A 23 11.31 1.93 21.04
N GLN A 24 12.07 2.78 21.74
CA GLN A 24 11.37 3.89 22.37
C GLN A 24 10.65 4.62 21.22
N PRO A 25 9.32 4.78 21.23
CA PRO A 25 8.63 5.51 20.18
C PRO A 25 9.30 6.88 20.12
N SER A 26 10.07 7.11 19.06
CA SER A 26 10.71 8.39 18.83
C SER A 26 9.62 9.43 18.98
N ALA A 27 9.82 10.38 19.90
CA ALA A 27 8.84 11.43 20.19
C ALA A 27 8.35 12.13 18.90
N ASN A 28 9.12 12.03 17.82
CA ASN A 28 8.87 12.52 16.47
C ASN A 28 7.68 11.84 15.77
N GLY A 29 7.43 10.54 16.00
CA GLY A 29 6.32 9.83 15.33
C GLY A 29 4.95 10.26 15.84
N LEU A 30 4.81 10.41 17.17
CA LEU A 30 3.58 10.92 17.78
C LEU A 30 3.40 12.42 17.56
N THR A 31 4.48 13.20 17.53
CA THR A 31 4.38 14.62 17.15
C THR A 31 3.97 14.80 15.70
N ASN A 32 4.32 13.88 14.79
CA ASN A 32 3.80 13.90 13.41
C ASN A 32 2.30 13.57 13.33
N LEU A 33 1.79 12.62 14.11
CA LEU A 33 0.34 12.37 14.18
C LEU A 33 -0.41 13.57 14.77
N LEU A 34 0.13 14.17 15.83
CA LEU A 34 -0.44 15.38 16.42
C LEU A 34 -0.35 16.56 15.46
N SER A 35 0.74 16.72 14.70
CA SER A 35 0.88 17.80 13.73
C SER A 35 -0.08 17.63 12.55
N LEU A 36 -0.33 16.41 12.08
CA LEU A 36 -1.39 16.10 11.11
C LEU A 36 -2.78 16.50 11.66
N TYR A 37 -3.06 16.17 12.92
CA TYR A 37 -4.30 16.55 13.59
C TYR A 37 -4.43 18.07 13.81
N HIS A 38 -3.35 18.76 14.18
CA HIS A 38 -3.37 20.20 14.36
C HIS A 38 -3.48 20.94 13.02
N ARG A 39 -2.79 20.47 11.98
CA ARG A 39 -2.89 21.01 10.62
C ARG A 39 -4.31 20.87 10.07
N SER A 40 -5.03 19.80 10.38
CA SER A 40 -6.43 19.65 9.97
C SER A 40 -7.36 20.61 10.75
N LYS A 41 -7.06 20.90 12.02
CA LYS A 41 -7.82 21.84 12.86
C LYS A 41 -7.66 23.32 12.48
N GLU A 42 -6.49 23.72 11.98
CA GLU A 42 -6.20 25.12 11.64
C GLU A 42 -6.84 25.57 10.31
N SER A 43 -7.21 24.62 9.44
CA SER A 43 -7.90 24.90 8.18
C SER A 43 -9.41 25.12 8.40
N THR A 44 -9.78 26.27 8.94
CA THR A 44 -11.18 26.66 9.27
C THR A 44 -12.13 26.77 8.07
N ALA A 45 -11.62 26.69 6.84
CA ALA A 45 -12.41 26.77 5.62
C ALA A 45 -12.71 25.42 4.95
N CYS A 46 -12.05 24.33 5.39
CA CYS A 46 -12.25 23.02 4.79
C CYS A 46 -13.41 22.32 5.48
N ARG A 47 -14.51 22.07 4.74
CA ARG A 47 -15.57 21.16 5.18
C ARG A 47 -14.89 19.88 5.66
N SER A 48 -15.06 19.53 6.94
CA SER A 48 -14.51 18.32 7.54
C SER A 48 -14.90 17.13 6.66
N LEU A 49 -13.99 16.67 5.82
CA LEU A 49 -14.17 15.46 5.05
C LEU A 49 -14.23 14.34 6.07
N GLU A 50 -15.39 13.70 6.20
CA GLU A 50 -15.51 12.56 7.07
C GLU A 50 -14.71 11.40 6.47
N LEU A 51 -13.90 10.75 7.31
CA LEU A 51 -13.19 9.54 6.93
C LEU A 51 -14.24 8.47 6.58
N PRO A 52 -14.23 7.88 5.37
CA PRO A 52 -15.16 6.80 5.05
C PRO A 52 -14.96 5.61 5.99
N PRO A 53 -16.00 4.78 6.19
CA PRO A 53 -15.89 3.57 7.00
C PRO A 53 -14.70 2.72 6.54
N LEU A 54 -13.81 2.40 7.49
CA LEU A 54 -12.67 1.53 7.22
C LEU A 54 -13.11 0.07 7.38
N PRO A 55 -12.61 -0.84 6.53
CA PRO A 55 -12.76 -2.26 6.79
C PRO A 55 -12.10 -2.65 8.13
N PRO A 56 -12.49 -3.80 8.72
CA PRO A 56 -11.87 -4.27 9.95
C PRO A 56 -10.36 -4.46 9.77
N ARG A 57 -9.61 -4.26 10.87
CA ARG A 57 -8.19 -4.59 10.87
C ARG A 57 -8.01 -6.08 10.58
N ALA A 58 -7.03 -6.40 9.72
CA ALA A 58 -6.63 -7.78 9.49
C ALA A 58 -6.25 -8.47 10.81
N SER A 59 -6.66 -9.72 10.97
CA SER A 59 -6.30 -10.54 12.13
C SER A 59 -5.37 -11.68 11.72
N GLY A 60 -4.30 -11.87 12.49
CA GLY A 60 -3.34 -12.95 12.29
C GLY A 60 -2.26 -12.70 11.23
N TYR A 61 -1.35 -13.66 11.13
CA TYR A 61 -0.26 -13.72 10.17
C TYR A 61 -0.09 -15.19 9.70
N PRO A 62 0.12 -15.48 8.40
CA PRO A 62 0.03 -14.56 7.27
C PRO A 62 -1.41 -14.06 7.06
N THR A 63 -1.56 -12.93 6.35
CA THR A 63 -2.87 -12.28 6.15
C THR A 63 -3.60 -12.94 4.99
N ALA A 64 -4.87 -13.31 5.16
CA ALA A 64 -5.64 -13.88 4.04
C ALA A 64 -5.77 -12.87 2.89
N CYS A 65 -5.58 -13.33 1.65
CA CYS A 65 -5.94 -12.57 0.46
C CYS A 65 -7.44 -12.29 0.45
N LEU A 66 -7.85 -11.21 -0.23
CA LEU A 66 -9.25 -10.83 -0.33
C LEU A 66 -10.08 -12.00 -0.89
N SER A 67 -11.15 -12.34 -0.18
CA SER A 67 -12.20 -13.22 -0.67
C SER A 67 -13.02 -12.53 -1.77
N ARG A 68 -13.82 -13.31 -2.51
CA ARG A 68 -14.73 -12.76 -3.54
C ARG A 68 -15.64 -11.67 -2.97
N ASN A 69 -16.23 -11.91 -1.80
CA ASN A 69 -17.12 -10.95 -1.16
C ASN A 69 -16.39 -9.65 -0.81
N GLU A 70 -15.16 -9.74 -0.28
CA GLU A 70 -14.35 -8.56 0.05
C GLU A 70 -13.90 -7.80 -1.21
N VAL A 71 -13.60 -8.52 -2.30
CA VAL A 71 -13.32 -7.92 -3.61
C VAL A 71 -14.52 -7.12 -4.10
N GLU A 72 -15.71 -7.71 -4.10
CA GLU A 72 -16.95 -7.09 -4.57
C GLU A 72 -17.40 -5.93 -3.68
N GLU A 73 -17.14 -6.00 -2.37
CA GLU A 73 -17.51 -4.96 -1.40
C GLU A 73 -16.55 -3.78 -1.42
N PHE A 74 -15.24 -4.04 -1.34
CA PHE A 74 -14.27 -2.98 -1.01
C PHE A 74 -13.50 -2.41 -2.20
N LEU A 75 -13.30 -3.16 -3.27
CA LEU A 75 -12.55 -2.65 -4.42
C LEU A 75 -13.35 -1.66 -5.28
N PRO A 76 -14.64 -1.86 -5.61
CA PRO A 76 -15.35 -0.92 -6.47
C PRO A 76 -15.33 0.54 -5.98
N PRO A 77 -15.50 0.84 -4.68
CA PRO A 77 -15.35 2.22 -4.18
C PRO A 77 -13.94 2.81 -4.41
N LEU A 78 -12.89 2.00 -4.30
CA LEU A 78 -11.51 2.44 -4.56
C LEU A 78 -11.28 2.68 -6.06
N LEU A 79 -11.77 1.78 -6.91
CA LEU A 79 -11.64 1.90 -8.36
C LEU A 79 -12.36 3.13 -8.91
N LYS A 80 -13.56 3.41 -8.39
CA LYS A 80 -14.26 4.67 -8.68
C LYS A 80 -13.41 5.88 -8.31
N ARG A 81 -12.60 5.79 -7.26
CA ARG A 81 -11.65 6.82 -6.86
C ARG A 81 -10.32 6.75 -7.62
N GLY A 82 -10.25 6.11 -8.78
CA GLY A 82 -9.05 6.09 -9.63
C GLY A 82 -7.91 5.22 -9.10
N TRP A 83 -8.16 4.36 -8.11
CA TRP A 83 -7.30 3.21 -7.87
C TRP A 83 -7.46 2.22 -9.01
N ARG A 84 -6.43 1.41 -9.26
CA ARG A 84 -6.48 0.35 -10.27
C ARG A 84 -5.71 -0.87 -9.80
N ILE A 85 -5.99 -2.00 -10.44
CA ILE A 85 -5.32 -3.27 -10.18
C ILE A 85 -4.39 -3.53 -11.34
N GLU A 86 -3.10 -3.69 -11.05
CA GLU A 86 -2.10 -4.01 -12.05
C GLU A 86 -1.48 -5.38 -11.75
N PHE A 87 -1.26 -6.15 -12.81
CA PHE A 87 -0.56 -7.42 -12.78
C PHE A 87 0.73 -7.24 -13.58
N GLY A 88 1.88 -7.28 -12.93
CA GLY A 88 3.13 -7.02 -13.64
C GLY A 88 4.35 -7.05 -12.74
N LYS A 89 5.52 -7.05 -13.37
CA LYS A 89 6.76 -6.77 -12.66
C LYS A 89 6.70 -5.32 -12.21
N GLN A 90 7.05 -5.05 -10.94
CA GLN A 90 7.50 -3.72 -10.53
C GLN A 90 8.36 -3.15 -11.65
N GLN A 91 8.07 -1.94 -12.10
CA GLN A 91 9.07 -1.22 -12.87
C GLN A 91 10.35 -1.21 -12.03
N GLU A 92 11.52 -1.24 -12.67
CA GLU A 92 12.80 -1.06 -11.98
C GLU A 92 12.84 0.39 -11.44
N GLY A 93 12.06 0.64 -10.39
CA GLY A 93 11.90 1.92 -9.74
C GLY A 93 13.13 2.25 -8.92
N ASN A 94 13.32 3.54 -8.64
CA ASN A 94 14.40 4.06 -7.81
C ASN A 94 14.23 3.72 -6.31
N ALA A 95 13.46 2.68 -5.96
CA ALA A 95 13.33 2.25 -4.58
C ALA A 95 14.71 1.84 -4.07
N ASP A 96 15.24 2.63 -3.14
CA ASP A 96 16.48 2.31 -2.45
C ASP A 96 16.25 0.97 -1.73
N PRO A 97 16.95 -0.11 -2.11
CA PRO A 97 16.66 -1.46 -1.59
C PRO A 97 16.84 -1.58 -0.06
N GLU A 98 17.40 -0.56 0.59
CA GLU A 98 17.57 -0.50 2.03
C GLU A 98 16.36 0.05 2.80
N ASP A 99 15.40 0.75 2.17
CA ASP A 99 14.38 1.52 2.91
C ASP A 99 13.15 0.69 3.34
N CYS A 100 12.77 -0.37 2.62
CA CYS A 100 11.59 -1.17 2.99
C CYS A 100 11.91 -2.39 3.87
N GLY A 101 13.18 -2.82 3.96
CA GLY A 101 13.59 -4.02 4.71
C GLY A 101 12.99 -5.35 4.22
N CYS A 102 12.12 -5.32 3.20
CA CYS A 102 11.41 -6.43 2.59
C CYS A 102 12.13 -6.90 1.33
N SER A 103 13.38 -7.38 1.46
CA SER A 103 14.02 -8.07 0.33
C SER A 103 13.22 -9.35 0.04
N ALA A 104 12.56 -9.39 -1.12
CA ALA A 104 11.89 -10.60 -1.57
C ALA A 104 12.88 -11.78 -1.52
N PRO A 105 12.51 -12.94 -0.95
CA PRO A 105 13.41 -14.07 -0.88
C PRO A 105 13.82 -14.49 -2.30
N GLU A 106 15.12 -14.67 -2.53
CA GLU A 106 15.66 -15.12 -3.82
C GLU A 106 15.05 -16.45 -4.31
N SER A 107 14.39 -17.20 -3.42
CA SER A 107 13.67 -18.43 -3.71
C SER A 107 12.36 -18.23 -4.48
N MET A 108 11.90 -17.00 -4.70
CA MET A 108 10.72 -16.68 -5.50
C MET A 108 11.04 -16.33 -6.96
N LYS A 109 12.14 -16.87 -7.50
CA LYS A 109 12.36 -16.90 -8.95
C LYS A 109 11.25 -17.73 -9.59
N SER A 110 10.21 -17.03 -10.03
CA SER A 110 9.02 -17.59 -10.68
C SER A 110 9.41 -18.68 -11.66
N THR A 111 9.00 -19.92 -11.36
CA THR A 111 8.92 -20.99 -12.35
C THR A 111 7.85 -20.53 -13.33
N GLY A 112 8.28 -20.19 -14.56
CA GLY A 112 7.73 -19.15 -15.44
C GLY A 112 6.26 -19.14 -15.86
N ASP A 113 5.36 -19.84 -15.18
CA ASP A 113 3.94 -19.96 -15.55
C ASP A 113 2.98 -19.31 -14.54
N ALA A 114 3.44 -18.93 -13.34
CA ALA A 114 2.58 -18.28 -12.36
C ALA A 114 2.30 -16.82 -12.77
N PRO A 115 1.03 -16.36 -12.76
CA PRO A 115 0.73 -14.96 -13.03
C PRO A 115 1.41 -14.06 -11.99
N PRO A 116 1.89 -12.87 -12.38
CA PRO A 116 2.49 -11.94 -11.43
C PRO A 116 1.44 -11.53 -10.38
N PRO A 117 1.86 -11.28 -9.13
CA PRO A 117 0.92 -10.97 -8.08
C PRO A 117 0.30 -9.58 -8.30
N PRO A 118 -0.97 -9.37 -7.89
CA PRO A 118 -1.69 -8.12 -8.15
C PRO A 118 -1.25 -6.99 -7.22
N TYR A 119 -1.08 -5.79 -7.77
CA TYR A 119 -0.86 -4.55 -7.03
C TYR A 119 -2.09 -3.68 -7.06
N LEU A 120 -2.35 -3.00 -5.94
CA LEU A 120 -3.29 -1.91 -5.87
C LEU A 120 -2.51 -0.60 -6.09
N VAL A 121 -2.81 0.06 -7.20
CA VAL A 121 -1.99 1.17 -7.73
C VAL A 121 -2.81 2.45 -7.79
N LYS A 122 -2.19 3.57 -7.39
CA LYS A 122 -2.82 4.89 -7.45
C LYS A 122 -1.84 5.94 -7.93
N ARG A 123 -2.32 6.81 -8.82
CA ARG A 123 -1.64 8.03 -9.27
C ARG A 123 -2.24 9.22 -8.52
N PHE A 124 -1.37 9.99 -7.88
CA PHE A 124 -1.69 11.23 -7.18
C PHE A 124 -1.06 12.39 -7.95
N LEU A 125 -1.86 13.41 -8.27
CA LEU A 125 -1.41 14.57 -9.03
C LEU A 125 -1.20 15.76 -8.09
N PHE A 126 -0.08 16.45 -8.21
CA PHE A 126 0.22 17.62 -7.40
C PHE A 126 0.43 18.80 -8.33
N HIS A 127 -0.52 19.74 -8.31
CA HIS A 127 -0.50 20.97 -9.12
C HIS A 127 0.62 21.92 -8.73
N ASP A 128 1.16 21.80 -7.52
CA ASP A 128 2.37 22.49 -7.12
C ASP A 128 3.49 21.49 -6.98
N LYS A 129 4.58 21.76 -7.70
CA LYS A 129 5.98 21.29 -7.59
C LYS A 129 6.23 20.06 -6.69
N LEU A 130 7.16 19.21 -7.15
CA LEU A 130 7.79 18.06 -6.45
C LEU A 130 7.85 18.08 -4.91
N ALA A 131 8.01 19.24 -4.28
CA ALA A 131 7.94 19.40 -2.82
C ALA A 131 6.64 18.87 -2.19
N LYS A 132 5.46 19.09 -2.79
CA LYS A 132 4.18 18.58 -2.21
C LYS A 132 4.10 17.06 -2.27
N ALA A 133 4.51 16.46 -3.38
CA ALA A 133 4.59 15.01 -3.51
C ALA A 133 5.52 14.40 -2.44
N LYS A 134 6.66 15.06 -2.16
CA LYS A 134 7.58 14.65 -1.09
C LYS A 134 6.94 14.75 0.30
N ILE A 135 6.24 15.85 0.61
CA ILE A 135 5.54 16.01 1.88
C ILE A 135 4.49 14.91 2.05
N PHE A 136 3.67 14.68 1.01
CA PHE A 136 2.68 13.61 1.04
C PHE A 136 3.33 12.24 1.26
N LEU A 137 4.47 11.95 0.62
CA LEU A 137 5.19 10.69 0.82
C LEU A 137 5.69 10.52 2.26
N GLU A 138 6.14 11.59 2.92
CA GLU A 138 6.52 11.52 4.34
C GLU A 138 5.31 11.26 5.25
N ASP A 139 4.16 11.88 4.96
CA ASP A 139 2.92 11.60 5.69
C ASP A 139 2.42 10.16 5.45
N VAL A 140 2.57 9.63 4.22
CA VAL A 140 2.29 8.24 3.86
C VAL A 140 3.15 7.29 4.71
N LYS A 141 4.45 7.58 4.89
CA LYS A 141 5.34 6.77 5.76
C LYS A 141 4.87 6.74 7.22
N VAL A 142 4.31 7.84 7.72
CA VAL A 142 3.73 7.88 9.08
C VAL A 142 2.53 6.93 9.18
N ILE A 143 1.63 6.93 8.19
CA ILE A 143 0.51 5.97 8.12
C ILE A 143 1.04 4.54 8.06
N SER A 144 2.07 4.29 7.25
CA SER A 144 2.68 2.96 7.11
C SER A 144 3.18 2.42 8.44
N ASN A 145 3.96 3.22 9.17
CA ASN A 145 4.67 2.77 10.37
C ASN A 145 3.75 2.67 11.60
N ILE A 146 2.93 3.71 11.83
CA ILE A 146 2.22 3.86 13.10
C ILE A 146 0.75 3.44 12.98
N GLY A 147 0.10 3.79 11.87
CA GLY A 147 -1.33 3.54 11.69
C GLY A 147 -1.64 2.09 11.34
N GLU A 148 -0.96 1.59 10.29
CA GLU A 148 -1.29 0.34 9.60
C GLU A 148 -0.25 -0.77 9.78
N ASN A 149 0.99 -0.42 10.15
CA ASN A 149 2.15 -1.31 10.09
C ASN A 149 2.31 -1.98 8.70
N HIS A 150 1.90 -1.27 7.64
CA HIS A 150 1.74 -1.76 6.26
C HIS A 150 2.30 -0.72 5.30
N HIS A 151 3.21 -1.13 4.42
CA HIS A 151 3.96 -0.21 3.57
C HIS A 151 3.54 -0.37 2.11
N PHE A 152 3.72 0.69 1.31
CA PHE A 152 3.75 0.54 -0.14
C PHE A 152 5.03 -0.22 -0.54
N ASP A 153 4.95 -0.94 -1.65
CA ASP A 153 6.03 -1.73 -2.21
C ASP A 153 7.03 -0.88 -2.98
N ASP A 154 6.49 0.08 -3.73
CA ASP A 154 7.25 0.95 -4.62
C ASP A 154 6.49 2.25 -4.85
N TYR A 155 7.23 3.24 -5.33
CA TYR A 155 6.68 4.49 -5.79
C TYR A 155 7.50 5.10 -6.93
N LEU A 156 6.80 5.84 -7.78
CA LEU A 156 7.40 6.59 -8.87
C LEU A 156 6.99 8.05 -8.77
N VAL A 157 7.97 8.95 -8.75
CA VAL A 157 7.71 10.40 -8.83
C VAL A 157 8.16 10.91 -10.19
N LEU A 158 7.20 11.39 -10.98
CA LEU A 158 7.47 11.98 -12.29
C LEU A 158 7.19 13.48 -12.22
N PRO A 159 8.19 14.35 -12.43
CA PRO A 159 7.92 15.76 -12.68
C PRO A 159 7.29 15.93 -14.06
N SER A 160 6.37 16.90 -14.21
CA SER A 160 5.93 17.35 -15.52
C SER A 160 7.09 17.99 -16.29
N GLU A 161 7.07 17.92 -17.62
CA GLU A 161 8.12 18.48 -18.49
C GLU A 161 8.34 19.99 -18.26
N ASP A 162 7.25 20.71 -17.96
CA ASP A 162 7.27 22.13 -17.65
C ASP A 162 7.58 22.45 -16.17
N GLY A 163 7.71 21.41 -15.33
CA GLY A 163 7.92 21.52 -13.89
C GLY A 163 6.76 22.14 -13.11
N SER A 164 5.60 22.33 -13.74
CA SER A 164 4.43 22.94 -13.09
C SER A 164 3.80 21.98 -12.09
N SER A 165 3.71 20.71 -12.47
CA SER A 165 3.11 19.65 -11.67
C SER A 165 4.06 18.48 -11.44
N SER A 166 3.67 17.62 -10.51
CA SER A 166 4.32 16.33 -10.30
C SER A 166 3.29 15.25 -10.07
N GLU A 167 3.64 14.03 -10.46
CA GLU A 167 2.84 12.85 -10.27
C GLU A 167 3.57 11.88 -9.33
N LEU A 168 2.86 11.36 -8.34
CA LEU A 168 3.31 10.24 -7.51
C LEU A 168 2.44 9.03 -7.82
N THR A 169 3.05 7.94 -8.27
CA THR A 169 2.41 6.63 -8.33
C THR A 169 2.84 5.81 -7.14
N LEU A 170 1.89 5.23 -6.39
CA LEU A 170 2.16 4.27 -5.32
C LEU A 170 1.66 2.87 -5.72
N TYR A 171 2.44 1.86 -5.38
CA TYR A 171 2.12 0.44 -5.58
C TYR A 171 1.99 -0.23 -4.21
N VAL A 172 0.87 -0.91 -3.96
CA VAL A 172 0.55 -1.49 -2.65
C VAL A 172 0.17 -2.96 -2.82
N GLN A 173 0.82 -3.83 -2.06
CA GLN A 173 0.57 -5.26 -1.97
C GLN A 173 1.03 -5.81 -0.61
N THR A 174 0.40 -6.89 -0.17
CA THR A 174 0.88 -7.65 0.98
C THR A 174 1.77 -8.81 0.52
N HIS A 175 3.06 -8.78 0.88
CA HIS A 175 4.00 -9.88 0.57
C HIS A 175 3.70 -11.17 1.32
N SER A 176 3.20 -11.04 2.56
CA SER A 176 2.79 -12.14 3.44
C SER A 176 1.29 -12.44 3.34
N GLY A 177 0.75 -12.37 2.12
CA GLY A 177 -0.60 -12.83 1.82
C GLY A 177 -0.69 -14.35 1.95
N LYS A 178 -1.89 -14.91 2.08
CA LYS A 178 -2.13 -16.35 1.98
C LYS A 178 -3.41 -16.67 1.26
N LYS A 179 -3.37 -17.75 0.48
CA LYS A 179 -4.55 -18.31 -0.21
C LYS A 179 -4.61 -19.83 -0.04
N PRO A 180 -5.78 -20.46 -0.17
CA PRO A 180 -5.89 -21.91 -0.17
C PRO A 180 -5.12 -22.50 -1.37
N ALA A 181 -4.32 -23.53 -1.12
CA ALA A 181 -3.58 -24.26 -2.16
C ALA A 181 -4.51 -24.85 -3.21
N ARG A 182 -5.66 -25.37 -2.75
CA ARG A 182 -6.72 -25.98 -3.55
C ARG A 182 -8.05 -25.57 -2.93
N PRO A 183 -8.93 -24.86 -3.66
CA PRO A 183 -10.20 -24.40 -3.10
C PRO A 183 -11.21 -25.54 -2.82
N SER A 184 -10.97 -26.76 -3.30
CA SER A 184 -11.94 -27.88 -3.25
C SER A 184 -11.55 -29.05 -2.33
N SER A 185 -10.45 -28.99 -1.58
CA SER A 185 -10.08 -30.06 -0.64
C SER A 185 -10.72 -29.88 0.74
N SER A 186 -11.07 -31.00 1.39
CA SER A 186 -11.57 -31.00 2.77
C SER A 186 -10.54 -30.48 3.78
N ASP A 187 -9.26 -30.66 3.47
CA ASP A 187 -8.14 -30.08 4.22
C ASP A 187 -7.64 -28.86 3.45
N ILE A 188 -7.86 -27.67 4.01
CA ILE A 188 -7.40 -26.40 3.42
C ILE A 188 -5.95 -26.19 3.83
N GLU A 189 -5.03 -26.57 2.95
CA GLU A 189 -3.64 -26.14 3.05
C GLU A 189 -3.53 -24.67 2.62
N TRP A 190 -2.93 -23.82 3.44
CA TRP A 190 -2.72 -22.41 3.15
C TRP A 190 -1.30 -22.18 2.66
N ILE A 191 -1.15 -21.52 1.51
CA ILE A 191 0.14 -21.17 0.94
C ILE A 191 0.34 -19.67 1.08
N GLU A 192 1.50 -19.27 1.62
CA GLU A 192 1.93 -17.88 1.65
C GLU A 192 2.26 -17.41 0.23
N THR A 193 1.60 -16.36 -0.22
CA THR A 193 1.76 -15.79 -1.56
C THR A 193 1.48 -14.30 -1.52
N PRO A 194 2.26 -13.47 -2.23
CA PRO A 194 1.93 -12.06 -2.37
C PRO A 194 0.57 -11.88 -3.03
N GLY A 195 -0.18 -10.90 -2.54
CA GLY A 195 -1.51 -10.59 -3.06
C GLY A 195 -2.17 -9.42 -2.35
N LEU A 196 -3.38 -9.07 -2.80
CA LEU A 196 -4.19 -8.06 -2.16
C LEU A 196 -4.91 -8.65 -0.95
N THR A 197 -4.82 -7.96 0.18
CA THR A 197 -5.49 -8.29 1.43
C THR A 197 -6.29 -7.10 1.92
N ILE A 198 -7.04 -7.29 3.01
CA ILE A 198 -7.78 -6.19 3.63
C ILE A 198 -6.87 -5.07 4.16
N ARG A 199 -5.58 -5.35 4.39
CA ARG A 199 -4.59 -4.33 4.78
C ARG A 199 -4.35 -3.34 3.66
N ASP A 200 -4.21 -3.83 2.43
CA ASP A 200 -3.99 -3.00 1.23
C ASP A 200 -5.18 -2.08 0.99
N VAL A 201 -6.41 -2.62 1.12
CA VAL A 201 -7.66 -1.86 1.01
C VAL A 201 -7.72 -0.76 2.07
N ARG A 202 -7.48 -1.11 3.34
CA ARG A 202 -7.58 -0.14 4.44
C ARG A 202 -6.54 0.97 4.31
N TYR A 203 -5.33 0.59 3.91
CA TYR A 203 -4.24 1.52 3.64
C TYR A 203 -4.61 2.46 2.49
N ALA A 204 -5.10 1.95 1.36
CA ALA A 204 -5.54 2.75 0.22
C ALA A 204 -6.62 3.79 0.59
N ILE A 205 -7.60 3.42 1.42
CA ILE A 205 -8.63 4.34 1.90
C ILE A 205 -8.01 5.49 2.72
N LEU A 206 -7.06 5.18 3.59
CA LEU A 206 -6.37 6.17 4.42
C LEU A 206 -5.49 7.11 3.58
N LEU A 207 -4.78 6.57 2.58
CA LEU A 207 -3.96 7.37 1.67
C LEU A 207 -4.82 8.32 0.83
N GLU A 208 -5.95 7.83 0.33
CA GLU A 208 -6.92 8.65 -0.40
C GLU A 208 -7.45 9.79 0.47
N HIS A 209 -7.84 9.48 1.71
CA HIS A 209 -8.33 10.49 2.64
C HIS A 209 -7.26 11.55 2.97
N LEU A 210 -6.03 11.12 3.25
CA LEU A 210 -4.88 12.00 3.48
C LEU A 210 -4.63 12.91 2.27
N TYR A 211 -4.69 12.36 1.06
CA TYR A 211 -4.46 13.14 -0.15
C TYR A 211 -5.55 14.19 -0.34
N ILE A 212 -6.82 13.81 -0.22
CA ILE A 212 -7.94 14.73 -0.41
C ILE A 212 -7.93 15.83 0.65
N SER A 213 -7.61 15.50 1.92
CA SER A 213 -7.64 16.49 3.00
C SER A 213 -6.56 17.56 2.90
N HIS A 214 -5.41 17.26 2.29
CA HIS A 214 -4.25 18.15 2.26
C HIS A 214 -3.91 18.73 0.88
N PHE A 215 -4.23 18.02 -0.20
CA PHE A 215 -3.66 18.30 -1.52
C PHE A 215 -4.69 18.44 -2.63
N SER A 216 -5.89 17.88 -2.48
CA SER A 216 -6.93 18.01 -3.50
C SER A 216 -7.68 19.32 -3.35
N ASP A 217 -7.78 20.08 -4.45
CA ASP A 217 -8.81 21.10 -4.57
C ASP A 217 -10.15 20.37 -4.80
N PRO A 218 -11.15 20.51 -3.91
CA PRO A 218 -12.44 19.87 -4.06
C PRO A 218 -13.13 20.20 -5.40
N SER A 219 -12.80 21.35 -6.01
CA SER A 219 -13.35 21.77 -7.30
C SER A 219 -12.71 21.06 -8.50
N GLN A 220 -11.56 20.42 -8.31
CA GLN A 220 -10.79 19.71 -9.35
C GLN A 220 -10.76 18.20 -9.16
N LEU A 221 -11.54 17.66 -8.22
CA LEU A 221 -11.76 16.22 -8.19
C LEU A 221 -12.33 15.81 -9.54
N PRO A 222 -11.66 14.90 -10.28
CA PRO A 222 -12.13 14.50 -11.60
C PRO A 222 -13.58 14.08 -11.46
N ALA A 223 -14.46 14.68 -12.27
CA ALA A 223 -15.81 14.17 -12.41
C ALA A 223 -15.66 12.68 -12.71
N PHE A 224 -16.18 11.83 -11.83
CA PHE A 224 -16.01 10.39 -11.90
C PHE A 224 -16.51 9.90 -13.27
N GLU A 225 -15.63 9.86 -14.25
CA GLU A 225 -15.91 9.19 -15.51
C GLU A 225 -16.13 7.74 -15.14
N ASN A 226 -17.23 7.17 -15.60
CA ASN A 226 -17.65 5.80 -15.30
C ASN A 226 -16.49 4.83 -15.57
N THR A 227 -15.69 4.56 -14.54
CA THR A 227 -14.76 3.45 -14.56
C THR A 227 -15.64 2.22 -14.65
N ALA A 228 -15.58 1.53 -15.78
CA ALA A 228 -16.24 0.26 -15.99
C ALA A 228 -16.10 -0.58 -14.72
N GLY A 229 -17.20 -1.17 -14.24
CA GLY A 229 -17.17 -2.06 -13.08
C GLY A 229 -16.08 -3.11 -13.26
N LEU A 230 -15.58 -3.67 -12.16
CA LEU A 230 -14.63 -4.78 -12.19
C LEU A 230 -15.11 -5.83 -13.21
N SER A 231 -14.30 -6.08 -14.25
CA SER A 231 -14.64 -7.14 -15.18
C SER A 231 -14.57 -8.47 -14.43
N SER A 232 -15.43 -9.42 -14.80
CA SER A 232 -15.36 -10.78 -14.27
C SER A 232 -13.96 -11.37 -14.42
N GLU A 233 -13.27 -11.04 -15.50
CA GLU A 233 -11.88 -11.46 -15.73
C GLU A 233 -10.91 -10.94 -14.65
N VAL A 234 -11.05 -9.70 -14.20
CA VAL A 234 -10.20 -9.16 -13.12
C VAL A 234 -10.51 -9.85 -11.79
N ILE A 235 -11.79 -10.09 -11.50
CA ILE A 235 -12.20 -10.80 -10.27
C ILE A 235 -11.63 -12.22 -10.28
N GLU A 236 -11.75 -12.95 -11.38
CA GLU A 236 -11.21 -14.32 -11.49
C GLU A 236 -9.67 -14.34 -11.45
N LYS A 237 -8.97 -13.28 -11.86
CA LYS A 237 -7.50 -13.19 -11.72
C LYS A 237 -7.04 -12.88 -10.29
N LEU A 238 -7.91 -12.30 -9.46
CA LEU A 238 -7.60 -12.00 -8.06
C LEU A 238 -7.79 -13.20 -7.12
N LEU A 239 -8.68 -14.12 -7.48
CA LEU A 239 -9.09 -15.27 -6.68
C LEU A 239 -8.30 -16.53 -7.03
#